data_AF-A0A9P9AIU5-F1
#
_entry.id   AF-A0A9P9AIU5-F1
#
_cell.length_a   1.000
_cell.length_b   1.000
_cell.length_c   1.000
_cell.angle_alpha   90.00
_cell.angle_beta   90.00
_cell.angle_gamma   90.00
#
_symmetry.space_group_name_H-M   'P 1'
#
loop_
_entity.id
_entity.type
_entity.pdbx_description
1 polymer ?
#
loop_
_entity_poly.entity_id
_entity_poly.type
_entity_poly.pdbx_seq_one_letter_code
_entity_poly.pdbx_strand_id
1 'polypeptide(L)' 'SMSNRIEKKRGNWTKAEENIIIDLRDQGEGWNFISSQLPGRSALACSRHYHQYLDGKS' A
#
# COMPACT_ATOMS: atom_id res chain seq x y z
N SER A 1 7.61 0.06 30.26
CA SER A 1 7.71 1.28 29.46
C SER A 1 8.23 0.97 28.08
N MET A 2 7.46 1.45 27.08
CA MET A 2 7.74 1.58 25.65
C MET A 2 8.24 0.34 24.91
N SER A 3 7.26 -0.43 24.44
CA SER A 3 7.33 -1.35 23.30
C SER A 3 8.10 -0.69 22.15
N ASN A 4 9.36 -1.09 21.97
CA ASN A 4 10.11 -0.94 20.73
C ASN A 4 9.38 -1.73 19.64
N ARG A 5 8.30 -1.17 19.08
CA ARG A 5 7.83 -1.57 17.76
C ARG A 5 8.92 -1.09 16.82
N ILE A 6 9.88 -1.99 16.61
CA ILE A 6 10.81 -2.00 15.48
C ILE A 6 10.11 -1.31 14.34
N GLU A 7 10.65 -0.17 13.91
CA GLU A 7 10.28 0.50 12.67
C GLU A 7 10.33 -0.56 11.58
N LYS A 8 9.18 -1.22 11.35
CA LYS A 8 8.97 -2.13 10.25
C LYS A 8 9.18 -1.24 9.05
N LYS A 9 10.41 -1.24 8.52
CA LYS A 9 10.82 -0.59 7.29
C LYS A 9 9.69 -0.84 6.30
N ARG A 10 8.79 0.14 6.18
CA ARG A 10 7.57 0.04 5.38
C ARG A 10 8.10 -0.09 3.96
N GLY A 11 8.15 -1.32 3.45
CA GLY A 11 9.06 -1.70 2.36
C GLY A 11 9.02 -0.72 1.20
N ASN A 12 9.96 0.22 1.17
CA ASN A 12 10.14 1.34 0.23
C ASN A 12 8.92 1.72 -0.61
N TRP A 13 7.73 1.91 -0.03
CA TRP A 13 6.59 2.39 -0.79
C TRP A 13 6.77 3.89 -0.99
N THR A 14 6.98 4.29 -2.24
CA THR A 14 7.06 5.69 -2.61
C THR A 14 5.67 6.31 -2.56
N LYS A 15 5.60 7.63 -2.33
CA LYS A 15 4.33 8.37 -2.39
C LYS A 15 3.65 8.23 -3.77
N ALA A 16 4.43 8.07 -4.83
CA ALA A 16 3.90 7.84 -6.17
C ALA A 16 3.16 6.49 -6.27
N GLU A 17 3.78 5.41 -5.80
CA GLU A 17 3.14 4.08 -5.77
C GLU A 17 1.90 4.09 -4.88
N GLU A 18 1.97 4.74 -3.72
CA GLU A 18 0.83 4.86 -2.80
C GLU A 18 -0.34 5.64 -3.43
N ASN A 19 -0.05 6.76 -4.08
CA ASN A 19 -1.07 7.55 -4.78
C ASN A 19 -1.75 6.74 -5.88
N ILE A 20 -0.99 5.96 -6.66
CA ILE A 20 -1.55 5.07 -7.70
C ILE A 20 -2.49 4.03 -7.06
N ILE A 21 -2.10 3.42 -5.94
CA ILE A 21 -2.96 2.45 -5.24
C ILE A 21 -4.25 3.11 -4.77
N ILE A 22 -4.16 4.28 -4.12
CA ILE A 22 -5.32 4.99 -3.57
C ILE A 22 -6.25 5.44 -4.69
N ASP A 23 -5.72 6.11 -5.71
CA ASP A 23 -6.47 6.68 -6.82
C ASP A 23 -7.20 5.60 -7.62
N LEU A 24 -6.50 4.53 -8.02
CA LEU A 24 -7.13 3.42 -8.73
C LEU A 24 -8.13 2.67 -7.84
N ARG A 25 -7.85 2.55 -6.54
CA ARG A 25 -8.79 1.89 -5.64
C ARG A 25 -10.05 2.71 -5.40
N ASP A 26 -9.93 4.04 -5.37
CA ASP A 26 -11.06 4.97 -5.31
C ASP A 26 -11.92 4.90 -6.58
N GLN A 27 -11.29 4.68 -7.74
CA GLN A 27 -11.98 4.39 -9.01
C GLN A 27 -12.65 3.00 -9.06
N GLY A 28 -12.47 2.15 -8.04
CA GLY A 28 -13.06 0.81 -7.97
C GLY A 28 -12.24 -0.28 -8.69
N GLU A 29 -11.00 0.02 -9.09
CA GLU A 29 -10.16 -0.93 -9.80
C GLU A 29 -9.75 -2.13 -8.93
N GLY A 30 -9.56 -3.26 -9.61
CA GLY A 30 -9.09 -4.49 -9.00
C GLY A 30 -7.59 -4.48 -8.72
N TRP A 31 -7.14 -5.19 -7.68
CA TRP A 31 -5.72 -5.27 -7.32
C TRP A 31 -4.80 -5.79 -8.43
N ASN A 32 -5.32 -6.65 -9.31
CA ASN A 32 -4.59 -7.15 -10.48
C ASN A 32 -4.24 -6.00 -11.43
N PHE A 33 -5.20 -5.11 -11.70
CA PHE A 33 -4.98 -3.93 -12.54
C PHE A 33 -4.00 -2.97 -11.86
N ILE A 34 -4.19 -2.68 -10.57
CA ILE A 34 -3.28 -1.81 -9.80
C ILE A 34 -1.83 -2.34 -9.82
N SER A 35 -1.64 -3.65 -9.65
CA SER A 35 -0.30 -4.24 -9.71
C SER A 35 0.34 -4.18 -11.10
N SER A 36 -0.48 -4.15 -12.17
CA SER A 36 0.03 -3.96 -13.53
C SER A 36 0.61 -2.57 -13.75
N GLN A 37 0.11 -1.57 -13.01
CA GLN A 37 0.61 -0.19 -13.04
C GLN A 37 1.87 0.01 -12.18
N LEU A 38 2.21 -0.97 -11.34
CA LEU A 38 3.30 -0.90 -10.36
C LEU A 38 4.33 -2.01 -10.62
N PRO A 39 5.27 -1.81 -11.55
CA PRO A 39 6.28 -2.82 -11.85
C PRO A 39 7.11 -3.13 -10.60
N GLY A 40 7.18 -4.41 -10.24
CA GLY A 40 7.86 -4.88 -9.01
C GLY A 40 6.97 -4.97 -7.77
N ARG A 41 5.68 -4.62 -7.85
CA ARG A 41 4.69 -4.83 -6.80
C ARG A 41 3.66 -5.85 -7.24
N SER A 42 3.32 -6.78 -6.34
CA SER A 42 2.24 -7.75 -6.58
C SER A 42 0.91 -7.19 -6.09
N ALA A 43 -0.20 -7.68 -6.67
CA ALA A 43 -1.56 -7.35 -6.24
C ALA A 43 -1.77 -7.54 -4.73
N LEU A 44 -1.21 -8.62 -4.18
CA LEU A 44 -1.24 -8.91 -2.74
C LEU A 44 -0.50 -7.84 -1.92
N ALA A 45 0.65 -7.36 -2.40
CA ALA A 45 1.40 -6.30 -1.73
C ALA A 45 0.61 -4.97 -1.75
N CYS A 46 -0.04 -4.65 -2.88
CA CYS A 46 -0.86 -3.44 -3.02
C CYS A 46 -2.06 -3.46 -2.05
N SER A 47 -2.79 -4.57 -1.97
CA SER A 47 -3.92 -4.72 -1.04
C SER A 47 -3.49 -4.60 0.43
N ARG A 48 -2.37 -5.24 0.81
CA ARG A 48 -1.81 -5.12 2.16
C ARG A 48 -1.41 -3.68 2.49
N HIS A 49 -0.77 -2.98 1.55
CA HIS A 49 -0.39 -1.58 1.73
C HIS A 49 -1.62 -0.68 1.91
N TYR A 50 -2.65 -0.86 1.09
CA TYR A 50 -3.89 -0.10 1.18
C TYR A 50 -4.63 -0.33 2.52
N HIS A 51 -4.73 -1.57 2.99
CA HIS A 51 -5.33 -1.85 4.30
C HIS A 51 -4.53 -1.22 5.45
N GLN A 52 -3.19 -1.24 5.36
CA GLN A 52 -2.34 -0.60 6.35
C GLN A 52 -2.46 0.94 6.33
N TYR A 53 -2.66 1.53 5.15
CA TYR A 53 -2.97 2.95 4.99
C TYR A 53 -4.29 3.33 5.68
N LEU A 54 -5.33 2.50 5.55
CA LEU A 54 -6.62 2.72 6.22
C LEU A 54 -6.54 2.52 7.74
N ASP A 55 -5.83 1.50 8.20
CA ASP A 55 -5.63 1.21 9.63
C ASP A 55 -4.85 2.33 10.33
N GLY A 56 -3.84 2.90 9.67
CA GLY A 56 -3.06 4.02 10.18
C GLY A 56 -3.77 5.38 10.19
N LYS A 57 -4.99 5.48 9.66
CA LYS A 57 -5.82 6.70 9.69
C LYS A 57 -6.84 6.72 10.85
N SER A 58 -6.88 5.68 11.68
CA SER A 58 -7.72 5.61 12.90
C SER A 58 -7.03 6.20 14.12
#